data_AF-A0A919G4X4-F1
#
_entry.id   AF-A0A919G4X4-F1
#
_cell.length_a   1.000
_cell.length_b   1.000
_cell.length_c   1.000
_cell.angle_alpha   90.00
_cell.angle_beta   90.00
_cell.angle_gamma   90.00
#
_symmetry.space_group_name_H-M   'P 1'
#
loop_
_entity.id
_entity.type
_entity.pdbx_description
1 polymer ?
#
loop_
_entity_poly.entity_id
_entity_poly.type
_entity_poly.pdbx_seq_one_letter_code
_entity_poly.pdbx_strand_id
1 'polypeptide(L)'
;MVAGVAGCASANPSGNPGGSGDPSGSPVTTTDPMAEEPLGSPGVACVDWVFFETPLEAAADAGAVLRGTVVEQDGTEQVFGVDSNRWVFDVEEVLERPDPPRGGFEPPPELVVSAGERIAVVSTPETCSGDNPYPEGDPLDPATGRGAADGTVIVLLSGADDAEDGSSSPRLITPYQGVLTPTADSTLPKKWPAP
;
A
#
# COMPACT_ATOMS: atom_id res chain seq x y z
N MET A 1 -34.20 13.01 -45.21
CA MET A 1 -34.89 12.01 -46.06
C MET A 1 -33.86 10.99 -46.51
N VAL A 2 -34.28 9.71 -46.59
CA VAL A 2 -33.54 8.50 -47.01
C VAL A 2 -32.57 7.97 -45.92
N ALA A 3 -32.99 7.01 -45.07
CA ALA A 3 -33.04 5.54 -45.24
C ALA A 3 -31.61 4.94 -45.41
N GLY A 4 -31.12 3.94 -44.66
CA GLY A 4 -31.71 2.91 -43.80
C GLY A 4 -31.25 1.53 -44.32
N VAL A 5 -30.58 0.70 -43.49
CA VAL A 5 -30.51 -0.79 -43.51
C VAL A 5 -29.55 -1.22 -42.37
N ALA A 6 -30.01 -1.89 -41.28
CA ALA A 6 -30.30 -3.34 -41.13
C ALA A 6 -29.03 -4.21 -41.23
N GLY A 7 -28.52 -4.75 -40.11
CA GLY A 7 -28.78 -6.14 -39.67
C GLY A 7 -27.47 -6.94 -39.85
N CYS A 8 -27.00 -7.74 -38.90
CA CYS A 8 -27.40 -9.14 -38.78
C CYS A 8 -27.16 -9.68 -37.36
N ALA A 9 -28.26 -10.11 -36.74
CA ALA A 9 -28.25 -11.17 -35.74
C ALA A 9 -28.06 -12.52 -36.47
N SER A 10 -27.18 -13.38 -35.96
CA SER A 10 -27.05 -14.75 -36.45
C SER A 10 -27.84 -15.68 -35.54
N ALA A 11 -28.88 -16.27 -36.10
CA ALA A 11 -29.71 -17.29 -35.50
C ALA A 11 -29.05 -18.67 -35.56
N ASN A 12 -29.25 -19.47 -34.50
CA ASN A 12 -28.96 -20.90 -34.45
C ASN A 12 -30.05 -21.72 -35.16
N PRO A 13 -29.69 -22.74 -35.96
CA PRO A 13 -30.56 -23.87 -36.28
C PRO A 13 -30.19 -25.08 -35.40
N SER A 14 -31.10 -25.56 -34.55
CA SER A 14 -32.05 -26.65 -34.82
C SER A 14 -31.47 -28.06 -34.59
N GLY A 15 -32.11 -28.83 -33.71
CA GLY A 15 -32.08 -30.29 -33.76
C GLY A 15 -32.16 -30.99 -32.40
N ASN A 16 -33.37 -31.35 -31.96
CA ASN A 16 -33.56 -32.39 -30.96
C ASN A 16 -34.68 -33.34 -31.45
N PRO A 17 -34.45 -34.66 -31.46
CA PRO A 17 -35.56 -35.60 -31.41
C PRO A 17 -35.40 -36.63 -30.28
N GLY A 18 -36.48 -36.79 -29.52
CA GLY A 18 -37.08 -38.09 -29.16
C GLY A 18 -36.29 -39.05 -28.25
N GLY A 19 -36.78 -39.24 -27.02
CA GLY A 19 -36.33 -40.28 -26.10
C GLY A 19 -36.96 -41.67 -26.31
N SER A 20 -36.48 -42.65 -25.54
CA SER A 20 -37.19 -43.88 -25.13
C SER A 20 -36.45 -44.54 -23.94
N GLY A 21 -37.21 -45.17 -23.03
CA GLY A 21 -36.80 -45.81 -21.75
C GLY A 21 -35.77 -46.95 -21.89
N ASP A 22 -35.23 -47.57 -20.84
CA ASP A 22 -35.78 -47.97 -19.52
C ASP A 22 -34.58 -48.40 -18.57
N PRO A 23 -34.74 -49.03 -17.38
CA PRO A 23 -34.01 -48.65 -16.16
C PRO A 23 -33.06 -49.74 -15.61
N SER A 24 -32.01 -49.36 -14.88
CA SER A 24 -31.44 -50.14 -13.75
C SER A 24 -30.06 -49.59 -13.35
N GLY A 25 -29.89 -49.26 -12.07
CA GLY A 25 -28.59 -49.00 -11.46
C GLY A 25 -28.65 -47.92 -10.37
N SER A 26 -28.79 -48.33 -9.11
CA SER A 26 -28.58 -47.44 -7.95
C SER A 26 -27.07 -47.21 -7.69
N PRO A 27 -26.72 -46.35 -6.71
CA PRO A 27 -26.24 -44.99 -6.88
C PRO A 27 -24.70 -44.91 -7.03
N VAL A 28 -24.21 -43.97 -7.83
CA VAL A 28 -22.81 -43.55 -7.80
C VAL A 28 -22.76 -42.19 -7.11
N THR A 29 -22.30 -42.18 -5.85
CA THR A 29 -21.74 -40.98 -5.20
C THR A 29 -20.43 -40.62 -5.90
N THR A 30 -20.05 -39.33 -5.94
CA THR A 30 -18.78 -38.75 -6.47
C THR A 30 -18.98 -38.23 -7.91
N THR A 31 -18.84 -36.94 -8.26
CA THR A 31 -18.08 -35.81 -7.71
C THR A 31 -18.77 -34.51 -8.16
N ASP A 32 -18.84 -33.51 -7.30
CA ASP A 32 -19.16 -32.14 -7.69
C ASP A 32 -18.18 -31.64 -8.78
N PRO A 33 -18.64 -30.99 -9.87
CA PRO A 33 -17.75 -30.39 -10.84
C PRO A 33 -17.23 -29.06 -10.28
N MET A 34 -15.93 -29.02 -10.00
CA MET A 34 -15.12 -27.80 -9.96
C MET A 34 -15.60 -26.76 -8.95
N ALA A 35 -15.37 -27.04 -7.66
CA ALA A 35 -14.99 -25.95 -6.78
C ALA A 35 -13.71 -25.34 -7.36
N GLU A 36 -13.81 -24.12 -7.87
CA GLU A 36 -12.64 -23.31 -8.16
C GLU A 36 -11.86 -23.22 -6.84
N GLU A 37 -10.73 -23.94 -6.76
CA GLU A 37 -9.81 -23.76 -5.65
C GLU A 37 -9.46 -22.26 -5.65
N PRO A 38 -9.70 -21.53 -4.55
CA PRO A 38 -9.33 -20.14 -4.50
C PRO A 38 -7.83 -20.09 -4.80
N LEU A 39 -7.48 -19.40 -5.89
CA LEU A 39 -6.11 -19.06 -6.24
C LEU A 39 -5.45 -18.59 -4.95
N GLY A 40 -4.34 -19.25 -4.59
CA GLY A 40 -3.80 -19.24 -3.23
C GLY A 40 -3.78 -17.85 -2.60
N SER A 41 -4.07 -17.79 -1.29
CA SER A 41 -3.94 -16.57 -0.49
C SER A 41 -2.68 -15.80 -0.92
N PRO A 42 -2.77 -14.48 -1.14
CA PRO A 42 -1.58 -13.68 -1.38
C PRO A 42 -0.59 -13.98 -0.26
N GLY A 43 0.58 -14.50 -0.63
CA GLY A 43 1.57 -14.90 0.33
C GLY A 43 2.13 -13.68 1.06
N VAL A 44 2.31 -13.80 2.37
CA VAL A 44 3.07 -12.81 3.15
C VAL A 44 4.54 -12.91 2.76
N ALA A 45 5.14 -11.83 2.29
CA ALA A 45 6.58 -11.74 2.03
C ALA A 45 7.27 -11.12 3.25
N CYS A 46 8.18 -11.86 3.88
CA CYS A 46 9.02 -11.35 4.95
C CYS A 46 10.19 -10.56 4.35
N VAL A 47 10.06 -9.23 4.38
CA VAL A 47 11.05 -8.27 3.89
C VAL A 47 12.09 -7.98 4.97
N ASP A 48 13.37 -8.03 4.57
CA ASP A 48 14.48 -7.53 5.38
C ASP A 48 14.65 -6.04 5.12
N TRP A 49 14.29 -5.22 6.11
CA TRP A 49 14.27 -3.77 5.97
C TRP A 49 15.69 -3.20 6.03
N VAL A 50 15.98 -2.22 5.17
CA VAL A 50 17.21 -1.44 5.26
C VAL A 50 17.27 -0.77 6.63
N PHE A 51 18.45 -0.77 7.25
CA PHE A 51 18.72 -0.03 8.46
C PHE A 51 19.64 1.15 8.16
N PHE A 52 19.22 2.35 8.54
CA PHE A 52 19.98 3.58 8.35
C PHE A 52 20.70 3.97 9.63
N GLU A 53 21.99 4.31 9.56
CA GLU A 53 22.75 4.71 10.75
C GLU A 53 22.30 6.07 11.28
N THR A 54 21.82 6.95 10.40
CA THR A 54 21.40 8.31 10.77
C THR A 54 20.11 8.76 10.06
N PRO A 55 19.34 9.70 10.65
CA PRO A 55 18.19 10.30 9.98
C PRO A 55 18.53 10.98 8.65
N LEU A 56 19.73 11.54 8.54
CA LEU A 56 20.19 12.18 7.30
C LEU A 56 20.42 11.16 6.19
N GLU A 57 20.93 9.97 6.52
CA GLU A 57 21.10 8.88 5.57
C GLU A 57 19.75 8.37 5.07
N ALA A 58 18.80 8.13 5.98
CA ALA A 58 17.43 7.75 5.61
C ALA A 58 16.74 8.81 4.74
N ALA A 59 16.92 10.09 5.08
CA ALA A 59 16.36 11.20 4.31
C ALA A 59 16.91 11.28 2.88
N ALA A 60 18.19 10.93 2.69
CA ALA A 60 18.82 10.91 1.37
C ALA A 60 18.35 9.75 0.49
N ASP A 61 17.87 8.65 1.09
CA ASP A 61 17.31 7.49 0.39
C ASP A 61 15.78 7.58 0.23
N ALA A 62 15.12 8.45 1.01
CA ALA A 62 13.70 8.72 0.88
C ALA A 62 13.37 9.39 -0.46
N GLY A 63 12.20 9.09 -1.01
CA GLY A 63 11.67 9.81 -2.17
C GLY A 63 11.08 11.18 -1.82
N ALA A 64 10.63 11.37 -0.56
CA ALA A 64 10.23 12.67 -0.03
C ALA A 64 10.41 12.73 1.49
N VAL A 65 10.75 13.92 2.00
CA VAL A 65 10.80 14.22 3.44
C VAL A 65 9.86 15.38 3.72
N LEU A 66 8.80 15.10 4.49
CA LEU A 66 7.71 16.04 4.74
C LEU A 66 7.59 16.33 6.23
N ARG A 67 7.26 17.57 6.58
CA ARG A 67 6.76 17.93 7.91
C ARG A 67 5.25 18.15 7.84
N GLY A 68 4.54 17.71 8.86
CA GLY A 68 3.10 17.87 8.93
C GLY A 68 2.49 17.23 10.16
N THR A 69 1.17 17.10 10.14
CA THR A 69 0.38 16.52 11.23
C THR A 69 -0.34 15.26 10.75
N VAL A 70 -0.29 14.20 11.55
CA VAL A 70 -1.16 13.04 11.33
C VAL A 70 -2.55 13.35 11.85
N VAL A 71 -3.56 13.21 10.99
CA VAL A 71 -4.93 13.64 11.27
C VAL A 71 -5.77 12.49 11.81
N GLU A 72 -5.93 11.43 11.02
CA GLU A 72 -6.75 10.27 11.35
C GLU A 72 -6.33 9.06 10.52
N GLN A 73 -6.69 7.86 10.99
CA GLN A 73 -6.58 6.64 10.18
C GLN A 73 -7.81 6.55 9.28
N ASP A 74 -7.61 6.47 7.95
CA ASP A 74 -8.71 6.41 6.97
C ASP A 74 -8.85 5.05 6.28
N GLY A 75 -8.01 4.08 6.62
CA GLY A 75 -8.14 2.72 6.10
C GLY A 75 -6.94 1.84 6.35
N THR A 76 -6.85 0.80 5.53
CA THR A 76 -5.73 -0.12 5.44
C THR A 76 -5.38 -0.40 3.98
N GLU A 77 -4.11 -0.72 3.72
CA GLU A 77 -3.59 -1.19 2.43
C GLU A 77 -2.73 -2.44 2.64
N GLN A 78 -2.66 -3.30 1.63
CA GLN A 78 -1.77 -4.46 1.66
C GLN A 78 -0.36 -4.02 1.31
N VAL A 79 0.58 -4.25 2.23
CA VAL A 79 2.01 -4.05 2.01
C VAL A 79 2.71 -5.37 2.22
N PHE A 80 3.30 -5.93 1.16
CA PHE A 80 3.94 -7.25 1.14
C PHE A 80 3.06 -8.40 1.68
N GLY A 81 1.76 -8.32 1.42
CA GLY A 81 0.76 -9.29 1.89
C GLY A 81 0.34 -9.12 3.35
N VAL A 82 0.74 -8.02 3.99
CA VAL A 82 0.38 -7.65 5.37
C VAL A 82 -0.52 -6.42 5.35
N ASP A 83 -1.60 -6.46 6.15
CA ASP A 83 -2.45 -5.29 6.35
C ASP A 83 -1.67 -4.19 7.08
N SER A 84 -1.59 -3.03 6.43
CA SER A 84 -0.91 -1.84 6.90
C SER A 84 -1.91 -0.70 7.05
N ASN A 85 -1.79 0.08 8.12
CA ASN A 85 -2.66 1.22 8.37
C ASN A 85 -2.36 2.37 7.42
N ARG A 86 -3.42 3.00 6.91
CA ARG A 86 -3.33 4.23 6.11
C ARG A 86 -3.85 5.41 6.91
N TRP A 87 -3.05 6.48 6.88
CA TRP A 87 -3.24 7.68 7.68
C TRP A 87 -3.36 8.90 6.79
N VAL A 88 -4.29 9.79 7.14
CA VAL A 88 -4.40 11.11 6.55
C VAL A 88 -3.34 12.02 7.16
N PHE A 89 -2.58 12.68 6.31
CA PHE A 89 -1.47 13.54 6.69
C PHE A 89 -1.62 14.93 6.05
N ASP A 90 -1.61 15.96 6.88
CA ASP A 90 -1.60 17.36 6.46
C ASP A 90 -0.17 17.86 6.32
N VAL A 91 0.23 18.17 5.08
CA VAL A 91 1.58 18.59 4.74
C VAL A 91 1.74 20.06 5.05
N GLU A 92 2.59 20.38 6.02
CA GLU A 92 2.95 21.77 6.34
C GLU A 92 4.11 22.25 5.48
N GLU A 93 5.11 21.40 5.28
CA GLU A 93 6.36 21.75 4.61
C GLU A 93 6.99 20.54 3.93
N VAL A 94 7.58 20.77 2.75
CA VAL A 94 8.44 19.80 2.08
C VAL A 94 9.88 20.15 2.46
N LEU A 95 10.49 19.34 3.32
CA LEU A 95 11.85 19.60 3.82
C LEU A 95 12.91 19.20 2.79
N GLU A 96 12.71 18.06 2.15
CA GLU A 96 13.63 17.52 1.17
C GLU A 96 12.89 16.68 0.14
N ARG A 97 13.37 16.73 -1.11
CA ARG A 97 13.02 15.80 -2.16
C ARG A 97 14.33 15.43 -2.85
N PRO A 98 14.94 14.28 -2.49
CA PRO A 98 16.17 13.86 -3.11
C PRO A 98 16.01 13.75 -4.62
N ASP A 99 16.99 14.26 -5.37
CA ASP A 99 17.01 14.09 -6.81
C ASP A 99 17.14 12.59 -7.12
N PRO A 100 16.41 12.05 -8.12
CA PRO A 100 16.61 10.69 -8.53
C PRO A 100 18.08 10.48 -8.94
N PRO A 101 18.65 9.28 -8.72
CA PRO A 101 20.05 9.01 -9.07
C PRO A 101 20.31 9.37 -10.54
N ARG A 102 21.49 9.96 -10.83
CA ARG A 102 21.83 10.51 -12.16
C ARG A 102 21.49 9.54 -13.29
N GLY A 103 20.57 9.95 -14.16
CA GLY A 103 20.01 9.14 -15.25
C GLY A 103 18.65 8.50 -14.95
N GLY A 104 18.05 8.79 -13.77
CA GLY A 104 16.87 8.14 -13.23
C GLY A 104 15.53 8.72 -13.65
N PHE A 105 14.53 7.87 -13.50
CA PHE A 105 13.11 8.10 -13.73
C PHE A 105 12.57 9.27 -12.89
N GLU A 106 11.54 9.94 -13.40
CA GLU A 106 10.80 10.96 -12.65
C GLU A 106 10.27 10.33 -11.35
N PRO A 107 10.33 11.04 -10.19
CA PRO A 107 9.76 10.50 -8.95
C PRO A 107 8.30 10.11 -9.20
N PRO A 108 7.86 9.00 -8.61
CA PRO A 108 6.52 8.51 -8.87
C PRO A 108 5.49 9.55 -8.40
N PRO A 109 4.35 9.67 -9.09
CA PRO A 109 3.44 10.81 -8.97
C PRO A 109 2.94 11.03 -7.55
N GLU A 110 2.84 9.99 -6.74
CA GLU A 110 2.42 10.03 -5.34
C GLU A 110 3.45 10.67 -4.40
N LEU A 111 4.71 10.81 -4.82
CA LEU A 111 5.75 11.54 -4.10
C LEU A 111 5.86 13.01 -4.55
N VAL A 112 5.07 13.42 -5.56
CA VAL A 112 5.01 14.81 -6.02
C VAL A 112 4.04 15.60 -5.14
N VAL A 113 4.46 15.90 -3.92
CA VAL A 113 3.64 16.54 -2.87
C VAL A 113 4.03 18.01 -2.64
N SER A 114 3.07 18.88 -2.36
CA SER A 114 3.28 20.30 -2.04
C SER A 114 2.88 20.65 -0.61
N ALA A 115 3.50 21.70 -0.04
CA ALA A 115 3.03 22.28 1.21
C ALA A 115 1.56 22.74 1.10
N GLY A 116 0.76 22.46 2.13
CA GLY A 116 -0.68 22.72 2.18
C GLY A 116 -1.55 21.61 1.58
N GLU A 117 -0.96 20.55 1.02
CA GLU A 117 -1.70 19.39 0.56
C GLU A 117 -2.06 18.43 1.70
N ARG A 118 -3.12 17.66 1.48
CA ARG A 118 -3.51 16.53 2.33
C ARG A 118 -3.30 15.25 1.52
N ILE A 119 -2.51 14.34 2.06
CA ILE A 119 -2.17 13.08 1.42
C ILE A 119 -2.52 11.90 2.32
N ALA A 120 -2.65 10.72 1.73
CA ALA A 120 -2.68 9.47 2.48
C ALA A 120 -1.26 8.91 2.56
N VAL A 121 -0.84 8.49 3.75
CA VAL A 121 0.46 7.87 4.01
C VAL A 121 0.24 6.50 4.63
N VAL A 122 0.92 5.50 4.10
CA VAL A 122 0.84 4.12 4.60
C VAL A 122 1.95 3.89 5.63
N SER A 123 1.56 3.38 6.80
CA SER A 123 2.48 3.05 7.88
C SER A 123 3.15 1.71 7.61
N THR A 124 4.37 1.71 7.09
CA THR A 124 5.05 0.49 6.65
C THR A 124 5.10 -0.57 7.77
N PRO A 125 4.55 -1.78 7.56
CA PRO A 125 4.40 -2.77 8.61
C PRO A 125 5.66 -3.62 8.79
N GLU A 126 5.82 -4.22 9.96
CA GLU A 126 6.77 -5.30 10.14
C GLU A 126 6.25 -6.61 9.54
N THR A 127 6.87 -7.07 8.45
CA THR A 127 6.38 -8.25 7.71
C THR A 127 6.85 -9.60 8.27
N CYS A 128 7.74 -9.59 9.26
CA CYS A 128 8.36 -10.79 9.82
C CYS A 128 7.99 -11.03 11.30
N SER A 129 7.12 -10.19 11.86
CA SER A 129 6.81 -10.12 13.30
C SER A 129 5.54 -10.91 13.69
N GLY A 130 5.04 -11.75 12.78
CA GLY A 130 3.87 -12.62 13.01
C GLY A 130 2.55 -11.92 12.76
N ASP A 131 1.57 -12.10 13.65
CA ASP A 131 0.19 -11.62 13.45
C ASP A 131 -0.01 -10.13 13.78
N ASN A 132 1.00 -9.45 14.36
CA ASN A 132 0.93 -8.02 14.66
C ASN A 132 1.91 -7.24 13.76
N PRO A 133 1.42 -6.43 12.81
CA PRO A 133 2.28 -5.61 11.94
C PRO A 133 3.01 -4.48 12.68
N TYR A 134 2.59 -4.16 13.91
CA TYR A 134 3.15 -3.07 14.73
C TYR A 134 3.39 -3.53 16.17
N PRO A 135 4.38 -4.40 16.42
CA PRO A 135 4.67 -4.91 17.77
C PRO A 135 5.07 -3.81 18.76
N GLU A 136 5.69 -2.73 18.28
CA GLU A 136 6.05 -1.55 19.09
C GLU A 136 5.03 -0.40 19.01
N GLY A 137 3.89 -0.62 18.33
CA GLY A 137 2.91 0.42 18.02
C GLY A 137 3.11 1.02 16.62
N ASP A 138 2.05 1.57 16.06
CA ASP A 138 2.09 2.18 14.74
C ASP A 138 2.86 3.51 14.81
N PRO A 139 3.93 3.71 14.02
CA PRO A 139 4.73 4.92 14.07
C PRO A 139 3.97 6.20 13.72
N LEU A 140 2.85 6.11 12.98
CA LEU A 140 1.99 7.24 12.61
C LEU A 140 0.81 7.45 13.57
N ASP A 141 0.50 6.49 14.45
CA ASP A 141 -0.61 6.68 15.40
C ASP A 141 -0.31 7.84 16.37
N PRO A 142 -1.14 8.89 16.44
CA PRO A 142 -0.94 9.99 17.38
C PRO A 142 -0.90 9.57 18.86
N ALA A 143 -1.47 8.41 19.21
CA ALA A 143 -1.52 7.89 20.57
C ALA A 143 -0.27 7.07 20.97
N THR A 144 0.36 6.38 20.02
CA THR A 144 1.48 5.46 20.29
C THR A 144 2.75 5.75 19.50
N GLY A 145 2.66 6.58 18.47
CA GLY A 145 3.70 6.88 17.50
C GLY A 145 4.68 7.94 17.98
N ARG A 146 5.55 8.39 17.05
CA ARG A 146 6.75 9.21 17.37
C ARG A 146 6.54 10.72 17.21
N GLY A 147 5.29 11.17 17.30
CA GLY A 147 4.89 12.57 17.14
C GLY A 147 5.33 13.50 18.27
N ALA A 148 5.45 14.78 17.94
CA ALA A 148 5.49 15.84 18.94
C ALA A 148 4.15 15.91 19.70
N ALA A 149 4.15 16.60 20.84
CA ALA A 149 2.96 16.71 21.69
C ALA A 149 1.75 17.36 21.01
N ASP A 150 1.97 18.10 19.93
CA ASP A 150 0.94 18.72 19.09
C ASP A 150 0.55 17.87 17.87
N GLY A 151 1.08 16.65 17.74
CA GLY A 151 0.84 15.75 16.61
C GLY A 151 1.76 15.98 15.41
N THR A 152 2.68 16.95 15.49
CA THR A 152 3.61 17.24 14.40
C THR A 152 4.68 16.15 14.27
N VAL A 153 4.91 15.68 13.05
CA VAL A 153 5.96 14.72 12.70
C VAL A 153 6.72 15.17 11.47
N ILE A 154 7.93 14.64 11.32
CA ILE A 154 8.62 14.53 10.03
C ILE A 154 8.47 13.10 9.55
N VAL A 155 7.98 12.90 8.32
CA VAL A 155 7.85 11.60 7.67
C VAL A 155 8.86 11.46 6.53
N LEU A 156 9.47 10.29 6.43
CA LEU A 156 10.39 9.90 5.36
C LEU A 156 9.68 8.86 4.50
N LEU A 157 9.41 9.20 3.25
CA LEU A 157 8.51 8.45 2.38
C LEU A 157 9.24 7.78 1.23
N SER A 158 8.83 6.56 0.88
CA SER A 158 9.15 5.88 -0.37
C SER A 158 7.91 5.76 -1.26
N GLY A 159 8.14 5.64 -2.57
CA GLY A 159 7.07 5.51 -3.56
C GLY A 159 6.46 4.12 -3.53
N ALA A 160 5.19 4.02 -3.94
CA ALA A 160 4.47 2.76 -3.96
C ALA A 160 5.01 1.80 -5.04
N ASP A 161 5.63 2.33 -6.09
CA ASP A 161 6.19 1.55 -7.21
C ASP A 161 7.36 0.63 -6.83
N ASP A 162 8.02 0.87 -5.69
CA ASP A 162 9.01 -0.06 -5.12
C ASP A 162 8.35 -1.29 -4.46
N ALA A 163 7.03 -1.31 -4.36
CA ALA A 163 6.26 -2.40 -3.78
C ALA A 163 5.52 -3.18 -4.88
N GLU A 164 5.91 -4.44 -5.08
CA GLU A 164 5.23 -5.35 -6.02
C GLU A 164 3.80 -5.75 -5.54
N ASP A 165 3.23 -5.05 -4.56
CA ASP A 165 2.05 -5.45 -3.78
C ASP A 165 0.77 -4.65 -4.09
N GLY A 166 0.85 -3.63 -4.95
CA GLY A 166 -0.31 -2.86 -5.40
C GLY A 166 -0.78 -1.76 -4.45
N SER A 167 0.05 -1.34 -3.47
CA SER A 167 -0.16 -0.05 -2.80
C SER A 167 -0.12 1.08 -3.83
N SER A 168 -0.92 2.13 -3.62
CA SER A 168 -0.95 3.33 -4.47
C SER A 168 -0.59 4.60 -3.73
N SER A 169 -0.33 4.47 -2.43
CA SER A 169 -0.09 5.58 -1.51
C SER A 169 1.38 5.58 -1.12
N PRO A 170 2.00 6.75 -0.92
CA PRO A 170 3.36 6.80 -0.40
C PRO A 170 3.40 6.14 0.97
N ARG A 171 4.47 5.40 1.25
CA ARG A 171 4.63 4.67 2.51
C ARG A 171 5.87 5.14 3.25
N LEU A 172 5.95 4.87 4.55
CA LEU A 172 7.17 5.10 5.32
C LEU A 172 8.36 4.32 4.73
N ILE A 173 9.54 4.91 4.70
CA ILE A 173 10.73 4.25 4.12
C ILE A 173 11.04 2.89 4.78
N THR A 174 10.80 2.77 6.09
CA THR A 174 10.84 1.51 6.85
C THR A 174 9.84 1.57 8.02
N PRO A 175 9.51 0.42 8.67
CA PRO A 175 8.64 0.40 9.84
C PRO A 175 9.17 1.19 11.04
N TYR A 176 10.50 1.28 11.16
CA TYR A 176 11.17 1.75 12.37
C TYR A 176 11.79 3.15 12.22
N GLN A 177 12.10 3.55 10.99
CA GLN A 177 12.92 4.73 10.67
C GLN A 177 12.21 5.69 9.69
N GLY A 178 10.88 5.66 9.67
CA GLY A 178 10.05 6.53 8.82
C GLY A 178 9.48 7.78 9.49
N VAL A 179 9.46 7.86 10.82
CA VAL A 179 8.82 8.97 11.56
C VAL A 179 9.78 9.54 12.60
N LEU A 180 9.87 10.87 12.63
CA LEU A 180 10.71 11.62 13.54
C LEU A 180 9.93 12.75 14.20
N THR A 181 10.25 13.03 15.46
CA THR A 181 9.83 14.27 16.10
C THR A 181 10.66 15.44 15.55
N PRO A 182 10.04 16.55 15.10
CA PRO A 182 10.78 17.74 14.68
C PRO A 182 11.66 18.28 15.81
N THR A 183 12.85 18.77 15.47
CA THR A 183 13.69 19.52 16.43
C THR A 183 13.12 20.92 16.65
N ALA A 184 13.64 21.67 17.63
CA ALA A 184 13.22 23.06 17.89
C ALA A 184 13.41 23.98 16.67
N ASP A 185 14.41 23.70 15.84
CA ASP A 185 14.67 24.42 14.59
C ASP A 185 13.84 23.86 13.41
N SER A 186 12.92 22.94 13.69
CA SER A 186 12.06 22.25 12.72
C SER A 186 12.82 21.46 11.64
N THR A 187 14.08 21.09 11.91
CA THR A 187 14.93 20.29 11.01
C THR A 187 15.02 18.84 11.45
N LEU A 188 15.54 17.97 10.56
CA LEU A 188 15.92 16.60 10.89
C LEU A 188 16.95 16.55 12.03
N PRO A 189 16.80 15.64 13.01
CA PRO A 189 17.79 15.42 14.05
C PRO A 189 19.06 14.75 13.48
N LYS A 190 20.22 15.03 14.08
CA LYS A 190 21.51 14.45 13.66
C LYS A 190 21.69 12.97 14.04
N LYS A 191 20.85 12.47 14.94
CA LYS A 191 20.87 11.11 15.48
C LYS A 191 19.44 10.65 15.64
N TRP A 192 19.22 9.35 15.51
CA TRP A 192 17.94 8.75 15.88
C TRP A 192 17.60 9.08 17.34
N PRO A 193 16.34 9.41 17.65
CA PRO A 193 15.87 9.46 19.02
C PRO A 193 16.17 8.14 19.72
N ALA A 194 16.42 8.19 21.03
CA ALA A 194 16.46 6.95 21.81
C ALA A 194 15.10 6.25 21.68
N PRO A 195 15.08 4.90 21.65
CA PRO A 195 13.84 4.14 21.68
C PRO A 195 13.04 4.42 22.96
#